data_AF-A0AB74JTY3-F1
#
_entry.id   AF-A0AB74JTY3-F1
#
_cell.length_a   1.000
_cell.length_b   1.000
_cell.length_c   1.000
_cell.angle_alpha   90.00
_cell.angle_beta   90.00
_cell.angle_gamma   90.00
#
_symmetry.space_group_name_H-M   'P 1'
#
loop_
_entity.id
_entity.type
_entity.pdbx_description
1 polymer ?
#
loop_
_entity_poly.entity_id
_entity_poly.type
_entity_poly.pdbx_seq_one_letter_code
_entity_poly.pdbx_strand_id
1 'polypeptide(L)'
;MSSTAGLSTSSHTNSVNRNPNKFSRTGSKAASVLSKRPTHECFGSIVTVEVGPEQRSFAIHKDLLCFYSDYFRAAFNGSFKEAAEGKISLPDCDAKIFYIFN
;
A
#
# COMPACT_ATOMS: atom_id res chain seq x y z
N MET A 1 46.96 23.70 11.06
CA MET A 1 47.25 22.25 11.00
C MET A 1 46.89 21.70 12.37
N SER A 2 45.95 20.79 12.60
CA SER A 2 44.95 20.13 11.79
C SER A 2 43.90 19.68 12.80
N SER A 3 42.63 19.99 12.56
CA SER A 3 41.51 19.43 13.33
C SER A 3 41.19 18.05 12.77
N THR A 4 41.04 17.01 13.61
CA THR A 4 40.27 15.79 13.28
C THR A 4 40.11 14.87 14.49
N ALA A 5 39.11 13.98 14.38
CA ALA A 5 38.56 13.00 15.33
C ALA A 5 37.50 13.58 16.28
N GLY A 6 36.27 13.06 16.38
CA GLY A 6 35.64 11.88 15.79
C GLY A 6 34.48 11.43 16.71
N LEU A 7 33.59 10.60 16.15
CA LEU A 7 32.53 9.80 16.78
C LEU A 7 31.16 10.43 17.06
N SER A 8 30.28 10.16 16.09
CA SER A 8 28.85 9.92 16.25
C SER A 8 28.56 8.79 17.25
N THR A 9 27.50 8.93 18.04
CA THR A 9 26.36 7.99 18.18
C THR A 9 25.65 8.24 19.51
N SER A 10 24.37 8.62 19.46
CA SER A 10 23.44 8.37 20.56
C SER A 10 22.04 8.19 20.01
N SER A 11 21.66 6.92 19.93
CA SER A 11 20.35 6.40 19.56
C SER A 11 19.36 6.72 20.68
N HIS A 12 18.37 7.58 20.41
CA HIS A 12 17.16 7.62 21.24
C HIS A 12 16.06 6.79 20.59
N THR A 13 15.73 5.70 21.29
CA THR A 13 14.73 4.70 20.93
C THR A 13 13.34 5.31 20.97
N ASN A 14 12.70 5.46 19.81
CA ASN A 14 11.30 5.88 19.73
C ASN A 14 10.40 4.72 20.20
N SER A 15 9.61 4.98 21.25
CA SER A 15 8.66 4.05 21.83
C SER A 15 7.47 3.88 20.88
N VAL A 16 7.47 2.78 20.12
CA VAL A 16 6.36 2.45 19.21
C VAL A 16 5.23 1.84 20.02
N ASN A 17 4.29 2.68 20.44
CA ASN A 17 3.01 2.25 21.02
C ASN A 17 2.21 1.48 19.96
N ARG A 18 2.05 0.16 20.15
CA ARG A 18 1.37 -0.72 19.20
C ARG A 18 -0.08 -1.01 19.63
N ASN A 19 -1.00 -0.65 18.74
CA ASN A 19 -2.16 -1.44 18.27
C ASN A 19 -3.55 -1.25 18.94
N PRO A 20 -4.62 -1.24 18.11
CA PRO A 20 -5.54 -2.39 18.18
C PRO A 20 -5.83 -3.13 16.86
N ASN A 21 -5.57 -2.62 15.65
CA ASN A 21 -5.87 -3.36 14.42
C ASN A 21 -4.67 -4.05 13.78
N LYS A 22 -4.22 -5.12 14.44
CA LYS A 22 -3.32 -6.09 13.84
C LYS A 22 -4.19 -6.98 12.96
N PHE A 23 -4.42 -6.55 11.72
CA PHE A 23 -5.08 -7.37 10.71
C PHE A 23 -4.25 -8.63 10.50
N SER A 24 -4.65 -9.67 11.22
CA SER A 24 -3.95 -10.93 11.35
C SER A 24 -3.87 -11.61 10.00
N ARG A 25 -2.67 -12.06 9.64
CA ARG A 25 -2.47 -13.09 8.61
C ARG A 25 -3.10 -14.39 9.11
N THR A 26 -4.40 -14.54 8.99
CA THR A 26 -5.05 -15.85 9.03
C THR A 26 -4.97 -16.41 7.62
N GLY A 27 -4.23 -17.50 7.44
CA GLY A 27 -4.11 -18.19 6.16
C GLY A 27 -5.50 -18.52 5.63
N SER A 28 -5.96 -17.77 4.65
CA SER A 28 -7.22 -17.93 3.95
C SER A 28 -7.03 -17.31 2.57
N LYS A 29 -7.67 -17.90 1.56
CA LYS A 29 -7.64 -17.42 0.17
C LYS A 29 -7.86 -15.90 0.11
N ALA A 30 -7.22 -15.22 -0.85
CA ALA A 30 -7.39 -13.78 -1.05
C ALA A 30 -8.88 -13.44 -1.14
N ALA A 31 -9.37 -12.62 -0.22
CA ALA A 31 -10.76 -12.22 -0.12
C ALA A 31 -10.90 -10.71 -0.31
N SER A 32 -12.02 -10.30 -0.89
CA SER A 32 -12.40 -8.89 -0.98
C SER A 32 -13.47 -8.58 0.06
N VAL A 33 -13.25 -7.56 0.90
CA VAL A 33 -14.17 -7.23 2.01
C VAL A 33 -15.05 -6.05 1.63
N LEU A 34 -16.14 -6.30 0.90
CA LEU A 34 -17.05 -5.23 0.46
C LEU A 34 -17.96 -4.68 1.58
N SER A 35 -18.19 -5.46 2.64
CA SER A 35 -19.20 -5.14 3.66
C SER A 35 -18.74 -4.14 4.72
N LYS A 36 -17.48 -3.71 4.71
CA LYS A 36 -16.94 -2.76 5.69
C LYS A 36 -16.70 -1.39 5.05
N ARG A 37 -16.94 -0.33 5.82
CA ARG A 37 -16.62 1.03 5.42
C ARG A 37 -15.17 1.37 5.78
N PRO A 38 -14.39 1.97 4.87
CA PRO A 38 -13.03 2.42 5.15
C PRO A 38 -13.06 3.60 6.13
N THR A 39 -12.04 3.68 6.97
CA THR A 39 -11.81 4.85 7.83
C THR A 39 -11.07 5.94 7.06
N HIS A 40 -10.97 7.14 7.65
CA HIS A 40 -10.25 8.27 7.02
C HIS A 40 -8.76 7.97 6.74
N GLU A 41 -8.15 7.05 7.50
CA GLU A 41 -6.77 6.60 7.31
C GLU A 41 -6.55 5.92 5.95
N CYS A 42 -7.60 5.39 5.32
CA CYS A 42 -7.50 4.75 4.00
C CYS A 42 -7.24 5.73 2.85
N PHE A 43 -7.31 7.05 3.09
CA PHE A 43 -7.22 8.10 2.07
C PHE A 43 -5.89 8.88 2.12
N GLY A 44 -4.82 8.24 2.60
CA GLY A 44 -3.48 8.83 2.69
C GLY A 44 -2.70 8.74 1.37
N SER A 45 -1.88 7.72 1.22
CA SER A 45 -0.98 7.56 0.07
C SER A 45 -1.72 7.22 -1.23
N ILE A 46 -1.23 7.73 -2.36
CA ILE A 46 -1.75 7.44 -3.71
C ILE A 46 -0.79 6.49 -4.43
N VAL A 47 -1.36 5.54 -5.19
CA VAL A 47 -0.65 4.64 -6.12
C VAL A 47 -1.25 4.75 -7.52
N THR A 48 -0.47 4.32 -8.51
CA THR A 48 -0.91 4.29 -9.91
C THR A 48 -1.34 2.89 -10.30
N VAL A 49 -2.56 2.74 -10.79
CA VAL A 49 -3.07 1.48 -11.36
C VAL A 49 -3.28 1.67 -12.85
N GLU A 50 -2.57 0.92 -13.68
CA GLU A 50 -2.80 0.86 -15.13
C GLU A 50 -3.72 -0.29 -15.46
N VAL A 51 -4.85 -0.02 -16.12
CA VAL A 51 -5.92 -1.01 -16.33
C VAL A 51 -6.23 -1.19 -17.80
N GLY A 52 -6.40 -2.45 -18.19
CA GLY A 52 -6.80 -2.86 -19.53
C GLY A 52 -5.66 -2.82 -20.55
N PRO A 53 -5.92 -3.28 -21.79
CA PRO A 53 -4.94 -3.27 -22.86
C PRO A 53 -4.51 -1.86 -23.26
N GLU A 54 -5.36 -0.86 -23.02
CA GLU A 54 -5.06 0.56 -23.26
C GLU A 54 -4.22 1.19 -22.14
N GLN A 55 -3.89 0.43 -21.08
CA GLN A 55 -3.09 0.87 -19.94
C GLN A 55 -3.59 2.18 -19.33
N ARG A 56 -4.91 2.30 -19.15
CA ARG A 56 -5.50 3.51 -18.58
C ARG A 56 -5.04 3.68 -17.15
N SER A 57 -4.38 4.80 -16.85
CA SER A 57 -3.82 5.07 -15.52
C SER A 57 -4.85 5.69 -14.57
N PHE A 58 -4.92 5.16 -13.36
CA PHE A 58 -5.75 5.66 -12.26
C PHE A 58 -4.88 5.99 -11.05
N ALA A 59 -5.04 7.20 -10.50
CA ALA A 59 -4.45 7.58 -9.23
C ALA A 59 -5.46 7.27 -8.11
N ILE A 60 -5.17 6.25 -7.29
CA ILE A 60 -6.10 5.73 -6.28
C ILE A 60 -5.38 5.65 -4.93
N HIS A 61 -6.12 5.83 -3.83
CA HIS A 61 -5.56 5.64 -2.50
C HIS A 61 -5.13 4.19 -2.25
N LYS A 62 -3.86 4.02 -1.89
CA LYS A 62 -3.22 2.72 -1.62
C LYS A 62 -3.95 1.92 -0.56
N ASP A 63 -4.22 2.57 0.58
CA ASP A 63 -4.80 1.90 1.74
C ASP A 63 -6.29 1.58 1.52
N LEU A 64 -6.97 2.34 0.67
CA LEU A 64 -8.31 2.00 0.19
C LEU A 64 -8.31 0.69 -0.61
N LEU A 65 -7.37 0.52 -1.55
CA LEU A 65 -7.23 -0.72 -2.31
C LEU A 65 -6.87 -1.90 -1.40
N CYS A 66 -5.93 -1.70 -0.47
CA CYS A 66 -5.49 -2.74 0.47
C CYS A 66 -6.58 -3.14 1.48
N PHE A 67 -7.49 -2.21 1.80
CA PHE A 67 -8.62 -2.45 2.69
C PHE A 67 -9.65 -3.37 2.03
N TYR A 68 -9.97 -3.12 0.75
CA TYR A 68 -10.96 -3.90 0.02
C TYR A 68 -10.42 -5.17 -0.62
N SER A 69 -9.11 -5.29 -0.82
CA SER A 69 -8.52 -6.40 -1.57
C SER A 69 -7.20 -6.87 -0.98
N ASP A 70 -7.15 -8.15 -0.65
CA ASP A 70 -5.94 -8.83 -0.22
C ASP A 70 -4.86 -8.86 -1.32
N TYR A 71 -5.26 -8.82 -2.60
CA TYR A 71 -4.34 -8.78 -3.73
C TYR A 71 -3.52 -7.50 -3.71
N PHE A 72 -4.18 -6.33 -3.64
CA PHE A 72 -3.48 -5.05 -3.56
C PHE A 72 -2.69 -4.91 -2.26
N ARG A 73 -3.19 -5.48 -1.16
CA ARG A 73 -2.43 -5.55 0.09
C ARG A 73 -1.14 -6.33 -0.06
N ALA A 74 -1.16 -7.49 -0.72
CA ALA A 74 0.04 -8.27 -0.98
C ALA A 74 1.00 -7.54 -1.94
N ALA A 75 0.47 -6.91 -3.00
CA ALA A 75 1.27 -6.19 -3.98
C ALA A 75 1.97 -4.95 -3.38
N PHE A 76 1.26 -4.13 -2.62
CA PHE A 76 1.76 -2.83 -2.16
C PHE A 76 2.36 -2.82 -0.74
N ASN A 77 2.08 -3.83 0.08
CA ASN A 77 2.66 -3.98 1.42
C ASN A 77 3.57 -5.22 1.54
N GLY A 78 3.80 -5.93 0.43
CA GLY A 78 4.72 -7.05 0.35
C GLY A 78 6.13 -6.64 -0.09
N SER A 79 6.85 -7.60 -0.67
CA SER A 79 8.22 -7.41 -1.17
C SER A 79 8.30 -7.44 -2.71
N PHE A 80 7.16 -7.27 -3.38
CA PHE A 80 7.13 -7.20 -4.84
C PHE A 80 7.56 -5.81 -5.34
N LYS A 81 7.90 -5.71 -6.63
CA LYS A 81 8.34 -4.45 -7.24
C LYS A 81 7.27 -3.35 -7.11
N GLU A 82 6.00 -3.73 -7.14
CA GLU A 82 4.85 -2.85 -7.03
C GLU A 82 4.85 -2.07 -5.69
N ALA A 83 5.34 -2.70 -4.61
CA ALA A 83 5.48 -2.04 -3.31
C ALA A 83 6.53 -0.93 -3.32
N ALA A 84 7.62 -1.12 -4.10
CA ALA A 84 8.68 -0.15 -4.25
C ALA A 84 8.32 0.95 -5.26
N GLU A 85 7.67 0.58 -6.37
CA GLU A 85 7.29 1.50 -7.44
C GLU A 85 6.01 2.29 -7.15
N GLY A 86 5.13 1.78 -6.28
CA GLY A 86 3.81 2.38 -6.05
C GLY A 86 2.92 2.32 -7.30
N LYS A 87 3.17 1.34 -8.17
CA LYS A 87 2.51 1.18 -9.47
C LYS A 87 2.16 -0.29 -9.71
N ILE A 88 1.03 -0.56 -10.32
CA ILE A 88 0.62 -1.91 -10.75
C ILE A 88 -0.09 -1.88 -12.10
N SER A 89 0.09 -2.93 -12.91
CA SER A 89 -0.53 -3.07 -14.24
C SER A 89 -1.48 -4.28 -14.25
N LEU A 90 -2.71 -4.07 -14.72
CA LEU A 90 -3.81 -5.02 -14.74
C LEU A 90 -4.39 -5.10 -16.17
N PRO A 91 -3.68 -5.74 -17.13
CA PRO A 91 -4.06 -5.73 -18.54
C PRO A 91 -5.38 -6.44 -18.84
N ASP A 92 -5.82 -7.36 -17.98
CA ASP A 92 -7.04 -8.17 -18.14
C ASP A 92 -8.27 -7.53 -17.47
N CYS A 93 -8.10 -6.45 -16.72
CA CYS A 93 -9.21 -5.78 -16.02
C CYS A 93 -9.87 -4.71 -16.91
N ASP A 94 -11.19 -4.56 -16.80
CA ASP A 94 -11.92 -3.47 -17.47
C ASP A 94 -11.75 -2.16 -16.69
N ALA A 95 -11.27 -1.12 -17.38
CA ALA A 95 -11.09 0.21 -16.82
C ALA A 95 -12.39 0.83 -16.29
N LYS A 96 -13.55 0.47 -16.85
CA LYS A 96 -14.86 0.93 -16.37
C LYS A 96 -15.18 0.42 -14.97
N ILE A 97 -14.76 -0.80 -14.66
CA ILE A 97 -14.93 -1.38 -13.31
C ILE A 97 -14.02 -0.62 -12.35
N PHE A 98 -12.80 -0.30 -12.75
CA PHE A 98 -11.83 0.36 -11.88
C PHE A 98 -12.18 1.81 -11.54
N TYR A 99 -13.01 2.46 -12.36
CA TYR A 99 -13.48 3.83 -12.12
C TYR A 99 -14.24 3.99 -10.79
N ILE A 100 -14.79 2.93 -10.21
CA ILE A 100 -15.50 2.98 -8.92
C ILE A 100 -14.61 3.38 -7.73
N PHE A 101 -13.29 3.32 -7.89
CA PHE A 101 -12.31 3.66 -6.86
C PHE A 101 -11.74 5.08 -6.98
N ASN A 102 -12.10 5.84 -8.02
CA ASN A 102 -11.64 7.21 -8.27
C ASN A 102 -12.70 8.23 -7.85
#